data_AF-A0A934L0S4-F1
#
_entry.id   AF-A0A934L0S4-F1
#
_cell.length_a   1.000
_cell.length_b   1.000
_cell.length_c   1.000
_cell.angle_alpha   90.00
_cell.angle_beta   90.00
_cell.angle_gamma   90.00
#
_symmetry.space_group_name_H-M   'P 1'
#
loop_
_entity.id
_entity.type
_entity.pdbx_description
1 polymer ?
#
loop_
_entity_poly.entity_id
_entity_poly.type
_entity_poly.pdbx_seq_one_letter_code
_entity_poly.pdbx_strand_id
1 'polypeptide(L)'
;MNDRPVRRGSALAVVLLAALGACIANEARDAGPAVGAWVEVQGRLVDGRAVADEIEAIPRAASDTADKVALTAPLARRGAAGELELLGTPIELSDGTGFRGEDGASLEALPLEPGDWLKVKARVRSSGALRAREVRAAADQDRFEVEGELSEFDRAAGRLVVGTVPLALAQDARIEAQDGDATRAADPLQLFQADEQKSVPFSIRLADGLLAGGQVGLALDHDEDRDLDDARKRDATQFGVEAKLDLLWTFGPGSFALVEGKVARDRTWQEGNPGEDDTSAELTRAFGWFALCEDLRLQVGRHDFDEEREWLYDEILDGARVVAKAGALEFEAAAALGREFAASDGNPTEDTKTYVALARCFVDDDWWLTAYALAREDTAARDFEPLLLGLRSFARPYRGLGHWAELAMARGHAAGRDIDGRAFDVGVLYRLDGPLRPTIALGYAYGEGRDPGGASDGFRQSGLQDNNAKFGGVTSLKYYGEVFEPELANLGVTTLALGIRPTPSFSADLVLHTYRQDYLSASLFANDLRARPNGTHADLGWEADLVLGWRRERTMSAELTLGRFDPGAAFDQDDPAWQAEFTVRVKF
;
A
#
# COMPACT_ATOMS: atom_id res chain seq x y z
N MET A 1 -51.67 -27.17 -4.68
CA MET A 1 -51.54 -26.02 -5.60
C MET A 1 -50.68 -25.01 -4.86
N ASN A 2 -49.38 -25.23 -4.67
CA ASN A 2 -48.27 -25.25 -5.64
C ASN A 2 -48.14 -23.94 -6.41
N ASP A 3 -47.41 -22.99 -5.82
CA ASP A 3 -46.41 -22.18 -6.51
C ASP A 3 -45.29 -21.85 -5.53
N ARG A 4 -44.13 -22.49 -5.73
CA ARG A 4 -42.84 -22.12 -5.12
C ARG A 4 -42.01 -21.49 -6.23
N PRO A 5 -41.34 -20.34 -6.00
CA PRO A 5 -40.44 -19.79 -7.00
C PRO A 5 -39.17 -20.64 -7.12
N VAL A 6 -38.77 -20.80 -8.38
CA VAL A 6 -37.66 -21.63 -8.86
C VAL A 6 -36.33 -21.00 -8.47
N ARG A 7 -35.51 -21.78 -7.74
CA ARG A 7 -34.08 -21.51 -7.53
C ARG A 7 -33.38 -21.42 -8.89
N ARG A 8 -32.79 -20.26 -9.21
CA ARG A 8 -31.77 -20.13 -10.25
C ARG A 8 -30.39 -20.22 -9.60
N GLY A 9 -29.99 -21.45 -9.31
CA GLY A 9 -28.57 -21.78 -9.20
C GLY A 9 -28.05 -22.19 -10.58
N SER A 10 -26.73 -22.10 -10.75
CA SER A 10 -25.95 -22.73 -11.82
C SER A 10 -25.76 -21.93 -13.12
N ALA A 11 -24.82 -20.97 -13.09
CA ALA A 11 -24.07 -20.58 -14.29
C ALA A 11 -22.63 -20.07 -14.03
N LEU A 12 -22.12 -20.03 -12.79
CA LEU A 12 -20.76 -19.54 -12.49
C LEU A 12 -19.70 -20.65 -12.35
N ALA A 13 -20.08 -21.93 -12.41
CA ALA A 13 -19.20 -23.05 -12.03
C ALA A 13 -18.47 -23.76 -13.19
N VAL A 14 -18.50 -23.24 -14.42
CA VAL A 14 -18.00 -23.98 -15.61
C VAL A 14 -16.74 -23.36 -16.24
N VAL A 15 -16.21 -22.24 -15.74
CA VAL A 15 -14.98 -21.63 -16.30
C VAL A 15 -13.71 -21.97 -15.48
N LEU A 16 -13.83 -22.52 -14.28
CA LEU A 16 -12.71 -22.69 -13.33
C LEU A 16 -11.86 -23.96 -13.50
N LEU A 17 -12.09 -24.80 -14.51
CA LEU A 17 -11.55 -26.18 -14.56
C LEU A 17 -10.57 -26.49 -15.72
N ALA A 18 -9.96 -25.48 -16.36
CA ALA A 18 -9.09 -25.71 -17.52
C ALA A 18 -7.67 -25.09 -17.45
N ALA A 19 -7.22 -24.56 -16.30
CA ALA A 19 -5.90 -23.91 -16.17
C ALA A 19 -4.87 -24.66 -15.30
N LEU A 20 -5.07 -25.96 -15.02
CA LEU A 20 -4.11 -26.77 -14.27
C LEU A 20 -3.23 -27.57 -15.23
N GLY A 21 -2.22 -26.91 -15.78
CA GLY A 21 -1.26 -27.51 -16.69
C GLY A 21 0.09 -26.83 -16.65
N ALA A 22 0.99 -27.43 -15.86
CA ALA A 22 2.43 -27.16 -15.71
C ALA A 22 2.82 -25.92 -14.89
N CYS A 23 3.58 -26.12 -13.81
CA CYS A 23 4.76 -25.29 -13.55
C CYS A 23 5.84 -26.02 -12.75
N ILE A 24 7.06 -25.56 -13.00
CA ILE A 24 8.36 -26.19 -12.80
C ILE A 24 9.10 -25.36 -11.75
N ALA A 25 9.35 -26.00 -10.61
CA ALA A 25 10.05 -25.47 -9.45
C ALA A 25 11.15 -24.43 -9.72
N ASN A 26 11.08 -23.33 -8.94
CA ASN A 26 12.25 -22.55 -8.56
C ASN A 26 12.26 -22.27 -7.05
N GLU A 27 13.47 -22.30 -6.48
CA GLU A 27 13.75 -22.24 -5.05
C GLU A 27 13.57 -20.82 -4.50
N ALA A 28 12.90 -20.71 -3.34
CA ALA A 28 12.74 -19.46 -2.59
C ALA A 28 14.10 -18.96 -2.06
N ARG A 29 14.39 -17.67 -2.28
CA ARG A 29 15.57 -16.95 -1.75
C ARG A 29 15.13 -15.93 -0.69
N ASP A 30 16.06 -15.63 0.22
CA ASP A 30 15.94 -14.67 1.32
C ASP A 30 15.47 -13.27 0.88
N ALA A 31 14.74 -12.60 1.76
CA ALA A 31 14.00 -11.34 1.57
C ALA A 31 14.86 -10.08 1.33
N GLY A 32 15.65 -10.07 0.26
CA GLY A 32 16.29 -8.90 -0.32
C GLY A 32 16.32 -9.02 -1.85
N PRO A 33 16.80 -7.98 -2.56
CA PRO A 33 16.94 -8.05 -4.01
C PRO A 33 17.77 -9.27 -4.40
N ALA A 34 17.26 -10.04 -5.36
CA ALA A 34 17.95 -11.23 -5.83
C ALA A 34 19.31 -10.86 -6.43
N VAL A 35 20.34 -11.67 -6.16
CA VAL A 35 21.60 -11.60 -6.92
C VAL A 35 21.28 -11.68 -8.42
N GLY A 36 21.76 -10.71 -9.18
CA GLY A 36 21.43 -10.46 -10.59
C GLY A 36 20.42 -9.33 -10.84
N ALA A 37 19.75 -8.83 -9.79
CA ALA A 37 18.88 -7.66 -9.89
C ALA A 37 19.69 -6.40 -10.19
N TRP A 38 19.08 -5.46 -10.91
CA TRP A 38 19.64 -4.11 -11.06
C TRP A 38 19.26 -3.30 -9.82
N VAL A 39 20.24 -2.69 -9.16
CA VAL A 39 20.02 -2.01 -7.88
C VAL A 39 20.61 -0.61 -7.89
N GLU A 40 19.97 0.29 -7.15
CA GLU A 40 20.53 1.55 -6.68
C GLU A 40 20.84 1.41 -5.19
N VAL A 41 22.07 1.75 -4.81
CA VAL A 41 22.53 1.67 -3.42
C VAL A 41 23.00 3.04 -2.97
N GLN A 42 22.40 3.55 -1.90
CA GLN A 42 22.77 4.82 -1.29
C GLN A 42 23.34 4.61 0.11
N GLY A 43 24.36 5.39 0.46
CA GLY A 43 25.02 5.21 1.76
C GLY A 43 25.93 6.36 2.16
N ARG A 44 26.66 6.17 3.25
CA ARG A 44 27.58 7.16 3.82
C ARG A 44 28.98 6.60 3.96
N LEU A 45 29.96 7.48 3.98
CA LEU A 45 31.33 7.13 4.34
C LEU A 45 31.50 7.19 5.86
N VAL A 46 31.75 6.03 6.47
CA VAL A 46 32.05 5.91 7.92
C VAL A 46 33.49 5.47 8.05
N ASP A 47 34.34 6.33 8.62
CA ASP A 47 35.79 6.10 8.74
C ASP A 47 36.46 5.70 7.41
N GLY A 48 36.03 6.34 6.31
CA GLY A 48 36.54 6.07 4.96
C GLY A 48 36.01 4.78 4.32
N ARG A 49 35.09 4.06 4.96
CA ARG A 49 34.42 2.89 4.40
C ARG A 49 33.03 3.24 3.88
N ALA A 50 32.68 2.72 2.72
CA ALA A 50 31.34 2.85 2.15
C ALA A 50 30.38 1.92 2.90
N VAL A 51 29.45 2.51 3.64
CA VAL A 51 28.38 1.80 4.34
C VAL A 51 27.06 2.15 3.65
N ALA A 52 26.44 1.15 3.03
CA ALA A 52 25.13 1.24 2.41
C ALA A 52 24.05 1.36 3.50
N ASP A 53 23.25 2.40 3.42
CA ASP A 53 22.10 2.64 4.30
C ASP A 53 20.77 2.27 3.60
N GLU A 54 20.77 2.17 2.27
CA GLU A 54 19.59 1.91 1.45
C GLU A 54 19.98 1.12 0.20
N ILE A 55 19.25 0.05 -0.09
CA ILE A 55 19.36 -0.76 -1.31
C ILE A 55 17.97 -0.83 -1.91
N GLU A 56 17.86 -0.46 -3.18
CA GLU A 56 16.61 -0.46 -3.93
C GLU A 56 16.80 -1.31 -5.19
N ALA A 57 15.92 -2.28 -5.43
CA ALA A 57 15.82 -2.91 -6.75
C ALA A 57 15.10 -1.95 -7.71
N ILE A 58 15.73 -1.63 -8.82
CA ILE A 58 15.20 -0.71 -9.83
C ILE A 58 15.05 -1.40 -11.19
N PRO A 59 14.10 -0.98 -12.05
CA PRO A 59 13.93 -1.56 -13.38
C PRO A 59 15.20 -1.47 -14.22
N ARG A 60 15.55 -2.58 -14.89
CA ARG A 60 16.71 -2.65 -15.78
C ARG A 60 16.35 -2.09 -17.15
N ALA A 61 16.94 -0.96 -17.56
CA ALA A 61 16.73 -0.45 -18.92
C ALA A 61 17.46 -1.31 -19.95
N ALA A 62 17.03 -1.28 -21.22
CA ALA A 62 17.68 -2.01 -22.31
C ALA A 62 19.18 -1.66 -22.51
N SER A 63 19.62 -0.50 -22.00
CA SER A 63 21.01 -0.06 -22.03
C SER A 63 21.88 -0.53 -20.86
N ASP A 64 21.26 -1.14 -19.84
CA ASP A 64 21.90 -1.57 -18.60
C ASP A 64 22.40 -3.00 -18.72
N THR A 65 23.63 -3.14 -19.22
CA THR A 65 24.29 -4.44 -19.35
C THR A 65 25.00 -4.82 -18.04
N ALA A 66 25.21 -6.11 -17.78
CA ALA A 66 25.73 -6.62 -16.51
C ALA A 66 27.12 -6.08 -16.14
N ASP A 67 27.89 -5.68 -17.15
CA ASP A 67 29.20 -5.07 -16.97
C ASP A 67 29.12 -3.56 -16.67
N LYS A 68 27.95 -2.91 -16.67
CA LYS A 68 27.84 -1.47 -16.40
C LYS A 68 27.70 -1.23 -14.90
N VAL A 69 28.42 -0.22 -14.40
CA VAL A 69 28.30 0.31 -13.03
C VAL A 69 28.37 1.83 -13.10
N ALA A 70 27.53 2.53 -12.37
CA ALA A 70 27.66 3.97 -12.13
C ALA A 70 27.89 4.22 -10.64
N LEU A 71 28.82 5.13 -10.33
CA LEU A 71 29.15 5.51 -8.96
C LEU A 71 29.09 7.02 -8.85
N THR A 72 28.44 7.54 -7.81
CA THR A 72 28.52 8.95 -7.41
C THR A 72 29.10 9.00 -6.00
N ALA A 73 30.34 9.46 -5.86
CA ALA A 73 31.06 9.45 -4.59
C ALA A 73 32.21 10.47 -4.60
N PRO A 74 32.73 10.89 -3.43
CA PRO A 74 33.92 11.71 -3.36
C PRO A 74 35.14 10.87 -3.77
N LEU A 75 36.06 11.51 -4.48
CA LEU A 75 37.34 10.93 -4.87
C LEU A 75 38.19 10.69 -3.61
N ALA A 76 38.45 9.44 -3.26
CA ALA A 76 39.28 9.11 -2.10
C ALA A 76 40.76 9.34 -2.41
N ARG A 77 41.20 8.91 -3.59
CA ARG A 77 42.59 9.03 -4.01
C ARG A 77 42.72 9.06 -5.52
N ARG A 78 43.73 9.79 -6.00
CA ARG A 78 44.22 9.72 -7.38
C ARG A 78 45.50 8.90 -7.44
N GLY A 79 45.51 7.84 -8.24
CA GLY A 79 46.68 7.00 -8.49
C GLY A 79 47.68 7.65 -9.44
N ALA A 80 48.92 7.15 -9.45
CA ALA A 80 50.02 7.70 -10.25
C ALA A 80 49.91 7.40 -11.77
N ALA A 81 48.97 6.54 -12.20
CA ALA A 81 48.89 6.01 -13.56
C ALA A 81 47.45 6.09 -14.14
N GLY A 82 46.76 7.22 -13.95
CA GLY A 82 45.42 7.40 -14.50
C GLY A 82 44.38 6.49 -13.84
N GLU A 83 44.46 6.36 -12.52
CA GLU A 83 43.55 5.54 -11.72
C GLU A 83 42.84 6.43 -10.71
N LEU A 84 41.54 6.23 -10.53
CA LEU A 84 40.73 6.90 -9.51
C LEU A 84 40.30 5.87 -8.48
N GLU A 85 40.26 6.25 -7.20
CA GLU A 85 39.73 5.41 -6.14
C GLU A 85 38.46 6.05 -5.58
N LEU A 86 37.32 5.40 -5.78
CA LEU A 86 36.02 5.80 -5.23
C LEU A 86 35.49 4.63 -4.39
N LEU A 87 35.01 4.91 -3.17
CA LEU A 87 34.45 3.89 -2.27
C LEU A 87 35.40 2.70 -2.02
N GLY A 88 36.71 2.94 -1.97
CA GLY A 88 37.73 1.90 -1.84
C GLY A 88 37.91 1.01 -3.07
N THR A 89 37.31 1.39 -4.21
CA THR A 89 37.37 0.64 -5.47
C THR A 89 38.23 1.38 -6.50
N PRO A 90 39.29 0.75 -7.04
CA PRO A 90 40.08 1.33 -8.11
C PRO A 90 39.33 1.33 -9.45
N ILE A 91 39.45 2.44 -10.18
CA ILE A 91 38.83 2.67 -11.48
C ILE A 91 39.91 3.15 -12.47
N GLU A 92 40.16 2.36 -13.50
CA GLU A 92 41.08 2.69 -14.58
C GLU A 92 40.49 3.78 -15.48
N LEU A 93 41.27 4.84 -15.72
CA LEU A 93 41.06 5.75 -16.84
C LEU A 93 41.75 5.18 -18.08
N SER A 94 41.23 5.52 -19.25
CA SER A 94 41.84 5.19 -20.53
C SER A 94 41.73 6.37 -21.49
N ASP A 95 42.44 6.32 -22.61
CA ASP A 95 42.36 7.34 -23.65
C ASP A 95 40.93 7.53 -24.20
N GLY A 96 40.05 6.54 -24.01
CA GLY A 96 38.64 6.59 -24.39
C GLY A 96 37.68 7.04 -23.27
N THR A 97 38.20 7.51 -22.13
CA THR A 97 37.38 8.03 -21.02
C THR A 97 37.01 9.48 -21.30
N GLY A 98 35.71 9.77 -21.39
CA GLY A 98 35.20 11.14 -21.54
C GLY A 98 35.15 11.88 -20.20
N PHE A 99 35.50 13.16 -20.21
CA PHE A 99 35.39 14.03 -19.03
C PHE A 99 34.29 15.05 -19.24
N ARG A 100 33.50 15.31 -18.19
CA ARG A 100 32.41 16.31 -18.21
C ARG A 100 32.44 17.21 -16.98
N GLY A 101 32.14 18.49 -17.19
CA GLY A 101 31.86 19.43 -16.11
C GLY A 101 30.56 19.12 -15.38
N GLU A 102 30.31 19.84 -14.28
CA GLU A 102 29.08 19.74 -13.50
C GLU A 102 27.84 20.11 -14.35
N ASP A 103 27.98 21.08 -15.24
CA ASP A 103 26.98 21.50 -16.24
C ASP A 103 26.78 20.49 -17.39
N GLY A 104 27.60 19.43 -17.45
CA GLY A 104 27.58 18.40 -18.49
C GLY A 104 28.40 18.72 -19.75
N ALA A 105 29.08 19.87 -19.79
CA ALA A 105 29.97 20.25 -20.90
C ALA A 105 31.15 19.28 -21.01
N SER A 106 31.52 18.89 -22.23
CA SER A 106 32.67 18.00 -22.45
C SER A 106 33.99 18.74 -22.22
N LEU A 107 34.92 18.08 -21.52
CA LEU A 107 36.23 18.61 -21.16
C LEU A 107 37.33 17.65 -21.66
N GLU A 108 38.53 18.17 -21.92
CA GLU A 108 39.70 17.33 -22.24
C GLU A 108 40.20 16.56 -21.02
N ALA A 109 40.13 17.18 -19.84
CA ALA A 109 40.44 16.57 -18.55
C ALA A 109 39.69 17.31 -17.44
N LEU A 110 39.49 16.63 -16.30
CA LEU A 110 39.04 17.27 -15.06
C LEU A 110 40.25 17.50 -14.14
N PRO A 111 40.37 18.69 -13.52
CA PRO A 111 41.21 18.84 -12.34
C PRO A 111 40.55 18.06 -11.20
N LEU A 112 41.16 16.95 -10.80
CA LEU A 112 40.63 16.04 -9.79
C LEU A 112 41.51 16.07 -8.55
N GLU A 113 40.96 16.51 -7.43
CA GLU A 113 41.55 16.50 -6.10
C GLU A 113 40.80 15.54 -5.15
N PRO A 114 41.48 14.90 -4.18
CA PRO A 114 40.78 14.10 -3.18
C PRO A 114 39.73 14.93 -2.44
N GLY A 115 38.51 14.40 -2.34
CA GLY A 115 37.33 15.08 -1.81
C GLY A 115 36.34 15.52 -2.88
N ASP A 116 36.77 15.73 -4.13
CA ASP A 116 35.88 16.13 -5.22
C ASP A 116 34.82 15.06 -5.47
N TRP A 117 33.56 15.48 -5.55
CA TRP A 117 32.45 14.58 -5.90
C TRP A 117 32.42 14.30 -7.40
N LEU A 118 32.34 13.02 -7.75
CA LEU A 118 32.36 12.57 -9.13
C LEU A 118 31.22 11.57 -9.39
N LYS A 119 30.53 11.72 -10.53
CA LYS A 119 29.71 10.65 -11.12
C LYS A 119 30.53 9.94 -12.20
N VAL A 120 30.89 8.68 -11.95
CA VAL A 120 31.70 7.84 -12.84
C VAL A 120 30.83 6.73 -13.41
N LYS A 121 30.73 6.67 -14.74
CA LYS A 121 30.14 5.52 -15.44
C LYS A 121 31.26 4.61 -15.91
N ALA A 122 31.32 3.40 -15.39
CA ALA A 122 32.37 2.43 -15.64
C ALA A 122 31.83 1.14 -16.27
N ARG A 123 32.75 0.36 -16.85
CA ARG A 123 32.52 -1.02 -17.27
C ARG A 123 33.42 -1.98 -16.52
N VAL A 124 32.85 -3.07 -16.02
CA VAL A 124 33.54 -4.22 -15.46
C VAL A 124 34.23 -4.99 -16.58
N ARG A 125 35.55 -5.18 -16.47
CA ARG A 125 36.33 -5.99 -17.41
C ARG A 125 36.26 -7.46 -17.03
N SER A 126 36.68 -8.34 -17.95
CA SER A 126 36.80 -9.77 -17.67
C SER A 126 37.78 -10.10 -16.55
N SER A 127 38.68 -9.18 -16.21
CA SER A 127 39.57 -9.26 -15.05
C SER A 127 38.91 -8.85 -13.72
N GLY A 128 37.68 -8.33 -13.75
CA GLY A 128 37.00 -7.71 -12.60
C GLY A 128 37.37 -6.25 -12.35
N ALA A 129 38.30 -5.67 -13.14
CA ALA A 129 38.66 -4.26 -13.01
C ALA A 129 37.58 -3.34 -13.57
N LEU A 130 37.30 -2.21 -12.89
CA LEU A 130 36.45 -1.16 -13.43
C LEU A 130 37.25 -0.25 -14.35
N ARG A 131 36.74 0.00 -15.56
CA ARG A 131 37.26 1.02 -16.46
C ARG A 131 36.24 2.11 -16.71
N ALA A 132 36.60 3.35 -16.41
CA ALA A 132 35.75 4.51 -16.64
C ALA A 132 35.51 4.73 -18.14
N ARG A 133 34.25 4.96 -18.51
CA ARG A 133 33.84 5.46 -19.82
C ARG A 133 33.57 6.96 -19.77
N GLU A 134 33.03 7.43 -18.66
CA GLU A 134 32.72 8.83 -18.42
C GLU A 134 33.02 9.17 -16.95
N VAL A 135 33.68 10.30 -16.73
CA VAL A 135 33.89 10.91 -15.41
C VAL A 135 33.30 12.30 -15.47
N ARG A 136 32.34 12.59 -14.59
CA ARG A 136 31.67 13.88 -14.50
C ARG A 136 31.85 14.48 -13.12
N ALA A 137 32.17 15.77 -13.03
CA ALA A 137 32.11 16.50 -11.76
C ALA A 137 30.65 16.52 -11.25
N ALA A 138 30.46 16.26 -9.97
CA ALA A 138 29.17 16.31 -9.31
C ALA A 138 29.22 17.34 -8.18
N ALA A 139 28.07 17.95 -7.88
CA ALA A 139 27.94 18.78 -6.70
C ALA A 139 28.20 17.95 -5.44
N ASP A 140 28.67 18.62 -4.37
CA ASP A 140 28.85 17.98 -3.07
C ASP A 140 27.53 17.40 -2.56
N GLN A 141 27.61 16.17 -2.05
CA GLN A 141 26.47 15.44 -1.50
C GLN A 141 26.82 14.88 -0.11
N ASP A 142 25.81 14.46 0.63
CA ASP A 142 26.00 13.83 1.95
C ASP A 142 26.02 12.29 1.87
N ARG A 143 25.61 11.73 0.72
CA ARG A 143 25.48 10.28 0.49
C ARG A 143 26.13 9.90 -0.83
N PHE A 144 26.80 8.74 -0.85
CA PHE A 144 27.22 8.13 -2.10
C PHE A 144 26.05 7.38 -2.74
N GLU A 145 26.16 7.13 -4.04
CA GLU A 145 25.22 6.34 -4.84
C GLU A 145 26.01 5.33 -5.70
N VAL A 146 25.53 4.10 -5.79
CA VAL A 146 26.05 3.07 -6.69
C VAL A 146 24.89 2.41 -7.42
N GLU A 147 24.88 2.48 -8.75
CA GLU A 147 23.92 1.79 -9.61
C GLU A 147 24.62 0.66 -10.36
N GLY A 148 24.02 -0.54 -10.39
CA GLY A 148 24.55 -1.66 -11.16
C GLY A 148 23.88 -2.99 -10.83
N GLU A 149 24.41 -4.08 -11.40
CA GLU A 149 23.91 -5.42 -11.10
C GLU A 149 24.40 -5.89 -9.72
N LEU A 150 23.50 -6.40 -8.87
CA LEU A 150 23.83 -6.94 -7.57
C LEU A 150 24.51 -8.30 -7.74
N SER A 151 25.84 -8.34 -7.59
CA SER A 151 26.65 -9.55 -7.76
C SER A 151 26.71 -10.41 -6.50
N GLU A 152 26.54 -9.79 -5.33
CA GLU A 152 26.54 -10.49 -4.05
C GLU A 152 25.66 -9.74 -3.04
N PHE A 153 24.90 -10.48 -2.25
CA PHE A 153 24.11 -9.94 -1.15
C PHE A 153 24.12 -10.93 0.01
N ASP A 154 24.71 -10.53 1.14
CA ASP A 154 24.76 -11.30 2.36
C ASP A 154 24.39 -10.38 3.54
N ARG A 155 23.09 -10.38 3.87
CA ARG A 155 22.55 -9.59 4.96
C ARG A 155 23.12 -10.03 6.32
N ALA A 156 23.35 -11.32 6.51
CA ALA A 156 23.87 -11.85 7.78
C ALA A 156 25.33 -11.43 8.01
N ALA A 157 26.13 -11.39 6.94
CA ALA A 157 27.49 -10.87 6.99
C ALA A 157 27.58 -9.34 6.91
N GLY A 158 26.46 -8.64 6.68
CA GLY A 158 26.43 -7.19 6.51
C GLY A 158 27.22 -6.73 5.29
N ARG A 159 27.10 -7.43 4.15
CA ARG A 159 27.87 -7.16 2.94
C ARG A 159 27.00 -7.22 1.68
N LEU A 160 27.33 -6.36 0.73
CA LEU A 160 26.88 -6.52 -0.66
C LEU A 160 27.96 -6.12 -1.65
N VAL A 161 27.78 -6.53 -2.91
CA VAL A 161 28.63 -6.15 -4.03
C VAL A 161 27.75 -5.75 -5.21
N VAL A 162 27.93 -4.53 -5.71
CA VAL A 162 27.27 -4.04 -6.93
C VAL A 162 28.29 -3.99 -8.06
N GLY A 163 28.12 -4.85 -9.07
CA GLY A 163 29.12 -5.16 -10.07
C GLY A 163 30.37 -5.75 -9.41
N THR A 164 31.36 -4.90 -9.16
CA THR A 164 32.59 -5.24 -8.43
C THR A 164 32.90 -4.29 -7.27
N VAL A 165 31.94 -3.44 -6.90
CA VAL A 165 32.07 -2.43 -5.84
C VAL A 165 31.60 -3.05 -4.53
N PRO A 166 32.51 -3.36 -3.58
CA PRO A 166 32.13 -3.91 -2.29
C PRO A 166 31.61 -2.81 -1.37
N LEU A 167 30.47 -3.07 -0.72
CA LEU A 167 29.86 -2.16 0.24
C LEU A 167 29.60 -2.92 1.54
N ALA A 168 29.86 -2.27 2.67
CA ALA A 168 29.35 -2.73 3.95
C ALA A 168 27.85 -2.39 4.01
N LEU A 169 27.03 -3.25 4.59
CA LEU A 169 25.62 -3.01 4.81
C LEU A 169 25.41 -2.54 6.25
N ALA A 170 24.76 -1.38 6.44
CA ALA A 170 24.37 -0.95 7.78
C ALA A 170 23.41 -1.99 8.40
N GLN A 171 23.46 -2.18 9.72
CA GLN A 171 22.55 -3.14 10.39
C GLN A 171 21.08 -2.74 10.21
N ASP A 172 20.82 -1.44 10.12
CA ASP A 172 19.54 -0.78 9.89
C ASP A 172 19.34 -0.38 8.42
N ALA A 173 20.13 -0.93 7.49
CA ALA A 173 20.00 -0.62 6.09
C ALA A 173 18.61 -0.98 5.56
N ARG A 174 17.97 -0.02 4.89
CA ARG A 174 16.67 -0.22 4.26
C ARG A 174 16.86 -1.00 2.97
N ILE A 175 16.18 -2.13 2.86
CA ILE A 175 16.22 -2.97 1.67
C ILE A 175 14.81 -2.93 1.08
N GLU A 176 14.65 -2.15 0.03
CA GLU A 176 13.43 -2.10 -0.77
C GLU A 176 13.63 -3.07 -1.93
N ALA A 177 13.01 -4.24 -1.82
CA ALA A 177 12.64 -4.97 -3.03
C ALA A 177 11.64 -4.10 -3.77
N GLN A 178 11.66 -4.13 -5.10
CA GLN A 178 10.72 -3.40 -5.94
C GLN A 178 9.31 -3.66 -5.39
N ASP A 179 8.50 -2.62 -5.12
CA ASP A 179 7.16 -2.78 -4.53
C ASP A 179 6.28 -3.72 -5.40
N GLY A 180 6.60 -3.88 -6.69
CA GLY A 180 6.05 -4.90 -7.59
C GLY A 180 6.42 -6.36 -7.27
N ASP A 181 7.53 -6.62 -6.57
CA ASP A 181 7.99 -7.99 -6.25
C ASP A 181 7.16 -8.62 -5.12
N ALA A 182 6.41 -7.83 -4.35
CA ALA A 182 5.37 -8.37 -3.47
C ALA A 182 4.33 -9.16 -4.28
N THR A 183 3.84 -8.60 -5.39
CA THR A 183 2.86 -9.28 -6.24
C THR A 183 3.44 -10.51 -6.97
N ARG A 184 4.76 -10.55 -7.19
CA ARG A 184 5.46 -11.71 -7.79
C ARG A 184 6.11 -12.68 -6.82
N ALA A 185 6.22 -12.36 -5.54
CA ALA A 185 6.89 -13.19 -4.56
C ALA A 185 6.41 -14.65 -4.65
N ALA A 186 7.38 -15.54 -4.88
CA ALA A 186 7.17 -16.98 -4.86
C ALA A 186 6.78 -17.47 -3.46
N ASP A 187 7.11 -16.69 -2.41
CA ASP A 187 6.86 -17.04 -1.02
C ASP A 187 5.75 -16.16 -0.38
N PRO A 188 4.54 -16.70 -0.19
CA PRO A 188 3.40 -15.98 0.41
C PRO A 188 3.63 -15.60 1.89
N LEU A 189 4.56 -16.28 2.58
CA LEU A 189 4.94 -15.85 3.92
C LEU A 189 5.73 -14.54 3.87
N GLN A 190 6.54 -14.31 2.84
CA GLN A 190 7.25 -13.05 2.66
C GLN A 190 6.28 -11.91 2.36
N LEU A 191 5.23 -12.16 1.58
CA LEU A 191 4.13 -11.22 1.36
C LEU A 191 3.47 -10.79 2.66
N PHE A 192 3.06 -11.77 3.48
CA PHE A 192 2.50 -11.50 4.80
C PHE A 192 3.46 -10.71 5.69
N GLN A 193 4.74 -11.09 5.70
CA GLN A 193 5.76 -10.41 6.50
C GLN A 193 6.19 -9.04 5.94
N ALA A 194 5.92 -8.77 4.67
CA ALA A 194 6.16 -7.49 4.03
C ALA A 194 5.04 -6.48 4.31
N ASP A 195 3.86 -6.94 4.73
CA ASP A 195 2.78 -6.07 5.15
C ASP A 195 3.14 -5.32 6.45
N GLU A 196 3.68 -4.13 6.30
CA GLU A 196 4.15 -3.32 7.42
C GLU A 196 3.02 -2.87 8.36
N GLN A 197 1.76 -2.88 7.91
CA GLN A 197 0.61 -2.53 8.73
C GLN A 197 0.14 -3.74 9.53
N LYS A 198 -0.08 -4.88 8.87
CA LYS A 198 -0.78 -6.03 9.45
C LYS A 198 0.17 -7.13 9.96
N SER A 199 1.46 -7.10 9.64
CA SER A 199 2.42 -8.12 10.07
C SER A 199 3.07 -7.81 11.43
N VAL A 200 3.56 -8.86 12.08
CA VAL A 200 4.46 -8.80 13.25
C VAL A 200 5.80 -9.48 12.93
N PRO A 201 6.89 -9.13 13.63
CA PRO A 201 8.22 -9.68 13.33
C PRO A 201 8.44 -11.14 13.76
N PHE A 202 7.47 -11.78 14.43
CA PHE A 202 7.55 -13.18 14.91
C PHE A 202 8.86 -13.50 15.64
N SER A 203 9.28 -12.65 16.59
CA SER A 203 10.61 -12.78 17.22
C SER A 203 10.75 -13.98 18.16
N ILE A 204 9.64 -14.65 18.53
CA ILE A 204 9.64 -15.72 19.51
C ILE A 204 9.55 -17.08 18.78
N ARG A 205 10.60 -17.90 18.87
CA ARG A 205 10.56 -19.29 18.39
C ARG A 205 10.06 -20.22 19.48
N LEU A 206 8.91 -20.84 19.28
CA LEU A 206 8.31 -21.79 20.23
C LEU A 206 8.76 -23.23 19.97
N ALA A 207 8.89 -23.60 18.69
CA ALA A 207 9.41 -24.88 18.21
C ALA A 207 9.92 -24.75 16.77
N ASP A 208 10.41 -25.84 16.18
CA ASP A 208 10.77 -25.84 14.76
C ASP A 208 9.54 -25.59 13.89
N GLY A 209 9.61 -24.53 13.09
CA GLY A 209 8.50 -24.07 12.24
C GLY A 209 7.37 -23.35 13.00
N LEU A 210 7.38 -23.28 14.33
CA LEU A 210 6.36 -22.59 15.12
C LEU A 210 6.92 -21.31 15.75
N LEU A 211 6.42 -20.17 15.28
CA LEU A 211 6.83 -18.84 15.69
C LEU A 211 5.66 -18.09 16.33
N ALA A 212 5.98 -17.14 17.19
CA ALA A 212 5.04 -16.24 17.82
C ALA A 212 5.54 -14.80 17.73
N GLY A 213 4.59 -13.88 17.60
CA GLY A 213 4.80 -12.44 17.65
C GLY A 213 3.56 -11.77 18.22
N GLY A 214 3.60 -10.46 18.35
CA GLY A 214 2.44 -9.73 18.83
C GLY A 214 2.58 -8.23 18.66
N GLN A 215 1.50 -7.55 19.03
CA GLN A 215 1.39 -6.09 18.98
C GLN A 215 0.70 -5.59 20.25
N VAL A 216 1.14 -4.42 20.73
CA VAL A 216 0.37 -3.62 21.68
C VAL A 216 0.16 -2.24 21.06
N GLY A 217 -1.08 -1.77 21.06
CA GLY A 217 -1.50 -0.50 20.49
C GLY A 217 -2.16 0.42 21.52
N LEU A 218 -1.94 1.71 21.34
CA LEU A 218 -2.67 2.79 22.03
C LEU A 218 -3.27 3.70 20.96
N ALA A 219 -4.54 4.07 21.12
CA ALA A 219 -5.24 5.00 20.24
C ALA A 219 -5.91 6.09 21.07
N LEU A 220 -5.92 7.32 20.53
CA LEU A 220 -6.66 8.45 21.05
C LEU A 220 -7.37 9.13 19.89
N ASP A 221 -8.69 9.13 19.93
CA ASP A 221 -9.54 9.71 18.90
C ASP A 221 -10.37 10.83 19.52
N HIS A 222 -10.52 11.92 18.78
CA HIS A 222 -11.27 13.09 19.22
C HIS A 222 -12.06 13.65 18.04
N ASP A 223 -13.37 13.79 18.23
CA ASP A 223 -14.32 14.30 17.24
C ASP A 223 -15.10 15.48 17.80
N GLU A 224 -15.21 16.54 17.01
CA GLU A 224 -16.03 17.72 17.31
C GLU A 224 -17.04 17.96 16.17
N ASP A 225 -18.27 18.35 16.56
CA ASP A 225 -19.31 18.87 15.65
C ASP A 225 -19.62 18.02 14.40
N ARG A 226 -19.65 16.68 14.53
CA ARG A 226 -20.06 15.78 13.42
C ARG A 226 -21.48 16.05 12.89
N ASP A 227 -22.35 16.71 13.67
CA ASP A 227 -23.67 17.18 13.24
C ASP A 227 -23.69 18.64 12.74
N LEU A 228 -22.51 19.22 12.53
CA LEU A 228 -22.25 20.55 11.97
C LEU A 228 -22.91 21.69 12.77
N ASP A 229 -23.02 21.57 14.09
CA ASP A 229 -23.77 22.52 14.93
C ASP A 229 -23.07 22.74 16.28
N ASP A 230 -22.28 23.82 16.36
CA ASP A 230 -21.42 24.15 17.52
C ASP A 230 -22.22 24.46 18.80
N ALA A 231 -23.52 24.75 18.65
CA ALA A 231 -24.42 24.99 19.77
C ALA A 231 -24.82 23.67 20.46
N ARG A 232 -24.66 22.53 19.79
CA ARG A 232 -25.01 21.19 20.29
C ARG A 232 -23.77 20.37 20.60
N LYS A 233 -23.14 20.71 21.71
CA LYS A 233 -22.01 19.98 22.29
C LYS A 233 -22.23 18.47 22.39
N ARG A 234 -21.63 17.73 21.46
CA ARG A 234 -21.75 16.26 21.31
C ARG A 234 -20.41 15.59 21.06
N ASP A 235 -19.34 16.33 21.32
CA ASP A 235 -17.96 15.95 21.11
C ASP A 235 -17.66 14.65 21.82
N ALA A 236 -16.86 13.82 21.16
CA ALA A 236 -16.47 12.53 21.64
C ALA A 236 -14.95 12.48 21.74
N THR A 237 -14.45 11.87 22.81
CA THR A 237 -13.05 11.47 22.91
C THR A 237 -13.02 10.00 23.25
N GLN A 238 -12.28 9.20 22.50
CA GLN A 238 -12.08 7.79 22.76
C GLN A 238 -10.61 7.52 23.05
N PHE A 239 -10.35 6.70 24.08
CA PHE A 239 -9.02 6.17 24.35
C PHE A 239 -9.08 4.65 24.30
N GLY A 240 -8.27 4.07 23.40
CA GLY A 240 -8.20 2.64 23.16
C GLY A 240 -6.86 2.04 23.58
N VAL A 241 -6.90 0.83 24.12
CA VAL A 241 -5.74 -0.04 24.31
C VAL A 241 -6.03 -1.38 23.66
N GLU A 242 -5.16 -1.82 22.76
CA GLU A 242 -5.26 -3.13 22.12
C GLU A 242 -4.01 -3.99 22.33
N ALA A 243 -4.19 -5.30 22.37
CA ALA A 243 -3.12 -6.27 22.32
C ALA A 243 -3.47 -7.43 21.38
N LYS A 244 -2.52 -7.83 20.54
CA LYS A 244 -2.62 -8.92 19.59
C LYS A 244 -1.53 -9.95 19.82
N LEU A 245 -1.85 -11.21 19.62
CA LEU A 245 -0.90 -12.32 19.65
C LEU A 245 -1.08 -13.18 18.41
N ASP A 246 0.03 -13.39 17.70
CA ASP A 246 0.08 -14.12 16.44
C ASP A 246 0.89 -15.40 16.64
N LEU A 247 0.36 -16.52 16.15
CA LEU A 247 1.04 -17.80 16.07
C LEU A 247 1.14 -18.22 14.61
N LEU A 248 2.36 -18.42 14.14
CA LEU A 248 2.66 -18.85 12.78
C LEU A 248 3.28 -20.25 12.81
N TRP A 249 2.68 -21.18 12.09
CA TRP A 249 3.22 -22.51 11.90
C TRP A 249 3.54 -22.78 10.44
N THR A 250 4.82 -22.90 10.10
CA THR A 250 5.30 -23.35 8.79
C THR A 250 5.42 -24.86 8.76
N PHE A 251 4.81 -25.51 7.77
CA PHE A 251 4.75 -26.98 7.69
C PHE A 251 5.10 -27.54 6.31
N GLY A 252 5.48 -26.70 5.36
CA GLY A 252 6.00 -27.09 4.06
C GLY A 252 6.53 -25.88 3.27
N PRO A 253 7.23 -26.09 2.15
CA PRO A 253 7.68 -25.00 1.29
C PRO A 253 6.48 -24.11 0.88
N GLY A 254 6.54 -22.82 1.22
CA GLY A 254 5.48 -21.84 0.93
C GLY A 254 4.12 -22.11 1.59
N SER A 255 4.03 -23.03 2.56
CA SER A 255 2.77 -23.38 3.24
C SER A 255 2.86 -23.15 4.74
N PHE A 256 1.85 -22.47 5.27
CA PHE A 256 1.80 -22.08 6.68
C PHE A 256 0.37 -21.98 7.21
N ALA A 257 0.22 -21.96 8.52
CA ALA A 257 -1.03 -21.60 9.20
C ALA A 257 -0.77 -20.44 10.14
N LEU A 258 -1.73 -19.52 10.22
CA LEU A 258 -1.68 -18.36 11.11
C LEU A 258 -2.92 -18.35 12.00
N VAL A 259 -2.71 -18.04 13.28
CA VAL A 259 -3.78 -17.73 14.23
C VAL A 259 -3.43 -16.43 14.93
N GLU A 260 -4.35 -15.46 14.94
CA GLU A 260 -4.23 -14.18 15.63
C GLU A 260 -5.44 -13.98 16.53
N GLY A 261 -5.18 -13.71 17.81
CA GLY A 261 -6.19 -13.25 18.76
C GLY A 261 -5.95 -11.80 19.15
N LYS A 262 -7.02 -11.02 19.26
CA LYS A 262 -7.01 -9.62 19.70
C LYS A 262 -7.84 -9.47 20.98
N VAL A 263 -7.34 -8.66 21.90
CA VAL A 263 -8.11 -8.10 23.01
C VAL A 263 -7.99 -6.58 22.96
N ALA A 264 -9.11 -5.88 23.15
CA ALA A 264 -9.12 -4.43 23.17
C ALA A 264 -10.01 -3.92 24.30
N ARG A 265 -9.68 -2.74 24.79
CA ARG A 265 -10.50 -1.98 25.73
C ARG A 265 -10.52 -0.53 25.30
N ASP A 266 -11.73 -0.01 25.15
CA ASP A 266 -12.00 1.34 24.74
C ASP A 266 -12.74 2.08 25.85
N ARG A 267 -12.45 3.37 25.97
CA ARG A 267 -13.16 4.27 26.87
C ARG A 267 -13.55 5.53 26.12
N THR A 268 -14.85 5.76 26.02
CA THR A 268 -15.41 6.89 25.30
C THR A 268 -16.00 7.89 26.28
N TRP A 269 -15.58 9.14 26.17
CA TRP A 269 -16.17 10.27 26.87
C TRP A 269 -16.93 11.11 25.86
N GLN A 270 -18.24 11.21 26.04
CA GLN A 270 -19.08 12.10 25.25
C GLN A 270 -19.58 13.25 26.13
N GLU A 271 -19.54 14.47 25.62
CA GLU A 271 -20.03 15.62 26.39
C GLU A 271 -21.50 15.44 26.79
N GLY A 272 -21.80 15.63 28.08
CA GLY A 272 -23.14 15.47 28.63
C GLY A 272 -23.52 14.03 29.03
N ASN A 273 -22.70 13.02 28.74
CA ASN A 273 -22.93 11.63 29.10
C ASN A 273 -21.84 11.07 30.03
N PRO A 274 -22.17 10.12 30.92
CA PRO A 274 -21.14 9.35 31.63
C PRO A 274 -20.30 8.58 30.61
N GLY A 275 -18.99 8.47 30.85
CA GLY A 275 -18.10 7.71 29.98
C GLY A 275 -18.48 6.23 29.91
N GLU A 276 -18.38 5.67 28.72
CA GLU A 276 -18.67 4.28 28.40
C GLU A 276 -17.35 3.50 28.29
N ASP A 277 -17.32 2.30 28.86
CA ASP A 277 -16.18 1.38 28.73
C ASP A 277 -16.66 0.20 27.88
N ASP A 278 -15.94 -0.10 26.80
CA ASP A 278 -16.13 -1.30 25.99
C ASP A 278 -14.91 -2.22 26.12
N THR A 279 -15.13 -3.52 26.09
CA THR A 279 -14.06 -4.52 26.13
C THR A 279 -14.40 -5.66 25.21
N SER A 280 -13.53 -5.88 24.22
CA SER A 280 -13.71 -6.89 23.20
C SER A 280 -12.56 -7.89 23.21
N ALA A 281 -12.88 -9.12 22.82
CA ALA A 281 -11.91 -10.17 22.57
C ALA A 281 -12.39 -10.95 21.35
N GLU A 282 -11.55 -11.05 20.33
CA GLU A 282 -11.91 -11.68 19.07
C GLU A 282 -10.75 -12.49 18.48
N LEU A 283 -11.11 -13.47 17.66
CA LEU A 283 -10.21 -14.16 16.77
C LEU A 283 -10.23 -13.39 15.44
N THR A 284 -9.19 -12.59 15.19
CA THR A 284 -9.09 -11.76 13.97
C THR A 284 -8.62 -12.58 12.78
N ARG A 285 -7.65 -13.49 12.94
CA ARG A 285 -7.16 -14.34 11.84
C ARG A 285 -7.00 -15.79 12.30
N ALA A 286 -7.40 -16.73 11.45
CA ALA A 286 -7.26 -18.17 11.69
C ALA A 286 -7.39 -18.91 10.36
N PHE A 287 -6.28 -19.03 9.63
CA PHE A 287 -6.30 -19.59 8.29
C PHE A 287 -5.09 -20.48 8.00
N GLY A 288 -5.28 -21.38 7.05
CA GLY A 288 -4.21 -22.12 6.39
C GLY A 288 -3.95 -21.55 5.01
N TRP A 289 -2.66 -21.41 4.68
CA TRP A 289 -2.17 -21.09 3.35
C TRP A 289 -1.42 -22.29 2.77
N PHE A 290 -1.84 -22.72 1.58
CA PHE A 290 -1.33 -23.92 0.92
C PHE A 290 -0.77 -23.56 -0.46
N ALA A 291 0.55 -23.67 -0.61
CA ALA A 291 1.21 -23.66 -1.92
C ALA A 291 1.04 -25.05 -2.57
N LEU A 292 0.00 -25.19 -3.39
CA LEU A 292 -0.33 -26.47 -4.04
C LEU A 292 0.66 -26.80 -5.16
N CYS A 293 1.05 -25.78 -5.90
CA CYS A 293 2.22 -25.75 -6.77
C CYS A 293 2.73 -24.30 -6.89
N GLU A 294 3.77 -24.06 -7.67
CA GLU A 294 4.38 -22.74 -7.86
C GLU A 294 3.37 -21.65 -8.27
N ASP A 295 2.44 -22.03 -9.14
CA ASP A 295 1.44 -21.14 -9.74
C ASP A 295 0.04 -21.30 -9.17
N LEU A 296 -0.18 -22.15 -8.16
CA LEU A 296 -1.50 -22.36 -7.58
C LEU A 296 -1.47 -22.34 -6.06
N ARG A 297 -2.30 -21.47 -5.49
CA ARG A 297 -2.36 -21.23 -4.05
C ARG A 297 -3.81 -21.32 -3.59
N LEU A 298 -3.98 -21.85 -2.37
CA LEU A 298 -5.27 -21.93 -1.70
C LEU A 298 -5.12 -21.37 -0.28
N GLN A 299 -6.00 -20.45 0.08
CA GLN A 299 -6.15 -19.94 1.43
C GLN A 299 -7.53 -20.32 1.95
N VAL A 300 -7.61 -20.86 3.17
CA VAL A 300 -8.88 -21.28 3.78
C VAL A 300 -8.88 -20.90 5.25
N GLY A 301 -9.98 -20.31 5.71
CA GLY A 301 -10.23 -19.95 7.10
C GLY A 301 -10.57 -18.47 7.25
N ARG A 302 -10.40 -17.94 8.45
CA ARG A 302 -10.59 -16.52 8.74
C ARG A 302 -9.37 -15.73 8.32
N HIS A 303 -9.51 -14.89 7.31
CA HIS A 303 -8.41 -14.09 6.80
C HIS A 303 -8.90 -12.75 6.28
N ASP A 304 -7.92 -11.90 6.06
CA ASP A 304 -8.13 -10.57 5.52
C ASP A 304 -8.44 -10.62 4.02
N PHE A 305 -9.53 -9.97 3.65
CA PHE A 305 -9.87 -9.66 2.28
C PHE A 305 -9.56 -8.20 2.02
N ASP A 306 -8.42 -7.96 1.38
CA ASP A 306 -7.93 -6.65 1.01
C ASP A 306 -7.45 -6.59 -0.45
N GLU A 307 -7.50 -5.40 -1.01
CA GLU A 307 -6.96 -5.08 -2.32
C GLU A 307 -6.30 -3.70 -2.30
N GLU A 308 -5.44 -3.39 -3.28
CA GLU A 308 -4.45 -2.31 -3.17
C GLU A 308 -5.00 -0.89 -2.95
N ARG A 309 -6.28 -0.67 -3.26
CA ARG A 309 -7.01 0.59 -3.11
C ARG A 309 -8.16 0.49 -2.12
N GLU A 310 -8.42 -0.68 -1.56
CA GLU A 310 -9.50 -0.94 -0.59
C GLU A 310 -10.85 -0.33 -1.02
N TRP A 311 -11.09 -0.27 -2.33
CA TRP A 311 -12.24 0.30 -3.02
C TRP A 311 -13.34 -0.75 -3.22
N LEU A 312 -12.95 -2.02 -3.34
CA LEU A 312 -13.84 -3.18 -3.39
C LEU A 312 -14.02 -3.84 -2.03
N TYR A 313 -12.94 -4.01 -1.27
CA TYR A 313 -12.98 -4.64 0.04
C TYR A 313 -11.68 -4.38 0.84
N ASP A 314 -11.82 -4.21 2.15
CA ASP A 314 -10.82 -4.40 3.21
C ASP A 314 -11.60 -4.89 4.44
N GLU A 315 -11.72 -6.22 4.57
CA GLU A 315 -12.59 -6.81 5.59
C GLU A 315 -12.11 -8.22 5.98
N ILE A 316 -12.27 -8.56 7.25
CA ILE A 316 -11.92 -9.88 7.76
C ILE A 316 -13.13 -10.81 7.60
N LEU A 317 -12.99 -11.86 6.78
CA LEU A 317 -14.06 -12.80 6.47
C LEU A 317 -13.65 -14.26 6.67
N ASP A 318 -14.66 -15.12 6.83
CA ASP A 318 -14.48 -16.58 6.91
C ASP A 318 -14.68 -17.17 5.51
N GLY A 319 -13.59 -17.57 4.84
CA GLY A 319 -13.69 -17.92 3.42
C GLY A 319 -12.61 -18.83 2.87
N ALA A 320 -12.71 -19.06 1.57
CA ALA A 320 -11.69 -19.71 0.77
C ALA A 320 -11.34 -18.83 -0.43
N ARG A 321 -10.04 -18.67 -0.70
CA ARG A 321 -9.48 -17.93 -1.82
C ARG A 321 -8.52 -18.82 -2.60
N VAL A 322 -8.67 -18.86 -3.92
CA VAL A 322 -7.75 -19.54 -4.83
C VAL A 322 -7.10 -18.50 -5.72
N VAL A 323 -5.77 -18.54 -5.80
CA VAL A 323 -4.99 -17.69 -6.69
C VAL A 323 -4.20 -18.58 -7.65
N ALA A 324 -4.33 -18.31 -8.95
CA ALA A 324 -3.64 -19.03 -10.01
C ALA A 324 -2.84 -18.07 -10.91
N LYS A 325 -1.57 -18.38 -11.18
CA LYS A 325 -0.69 -17.59 -12.06
C LYS A 325 -0.48 -18.29 -13.39
N ALA A 326 -0.39 -17.51 -14.47
CA ALA A 326 -0.13 -17.99 -15.82
C ALA A 326 0.62 -16.92 -16.62
N GLY A 327 1.96 -16.91 -16.49
CA GLY A 327 2.80 -15.90 -17.10
C GLY A 327 2.52 -14.50 -16.54
N ALA A 328 2.09 -13.56 -17.40
CA ALA A 328 1.73 -12.21 -16.98
C ALA A 328 0.31 -12.10 -16.40
N LEU A 329 -0.46 -13.21 -16.36
CA LEU A 329 -1.82 -13.24 -15.84
C LEU A 329 -1.87 -13.84 -14.44
N GLU A 330 -2.72 -13.29 -13.61
CA GLU A 330 -3.12 -13.85 -12.32
C GLU A 330 -4.64 -13.86 -12.22
N PHE A 331 -5.19 -14.96 -11.72
CA PHE A 331 -6.61 -15.14 -11.50
C PHE A 331 -6.87 -15.39 -10.03
N GLU A 332 -7.85 -14.69 -9.48
CA GLU A 332 -8.34 -14.92 -8.14
C GLU A 332 -9.81 -15.30 -8.19
N ALA A 333 -10.19 -16.30 -7.39
CA ALA A 333 -11.58 -16.61 -7.10
C ALA A 333 -11.74 -16.87 -5.61
N ALA A 334 -12.74 -16.25 -5.00
CA ALA A 334 -13.00 -16.41 -3.58
C ALA A 334 -14.49 -16.47 -3.26
N ALA A 335 -14.80 -17.17 -2.17
CA ALA A 335 -16.11 -17.19 -1.55
C ALA A 335 -15.94 -17.09 -0.04
N ALA A 336 -16.69 -16.19 0.58
CA ALA A 336 -16.57 -15.89 1.99
C ALA A 336 -17.94 -15.68 2.65
N LEU A 337 -17.98 -15.93 3.95
CA LEU A 337 -19.11 -15.70 4.83
C LEU A 337 -18.73 -14.63 5.85
N GLY A 338 -19.74 -13.89 6.31
CA GLY A 338 -19.66 -13.06 7.51
C GLY A 338 -19.17 -13.80 8.74
N ARG A 339 -18.57 -13.07 9.69
CA ARG A 339 -18.10 -13.65 10.96
C ARG A 339 -19.15 -13.51 12.06
N GLU A 340 -19.67 -14.63 12.55
CA GLU A 340 -20.49 -14.69 13.77
C GLU A 340 -19.66 -15.20 14.96
N PHE A 341 -18.90 -16.28 14.76
CA PHE A 341 -18.16 -16.93 15.84
C PHE A 341 -16.89 -16.19 16.21
N ALA A 342 -16.65 -15.95 17.50
CA ALA A 342 -15.43 -15.32 18.02
C ALA A 342 -15.09 -14.00 17.30
N ALA A 343 -16.11 -13.27 16.87
CA ALA A 343 -16.05 -11.88 16.44
C ALA A 343 -16.54 -10.99 17.59
N SER A 344 -16.31 -9.68 17.50
CA SER A 344 -16.96 -8.72 18.38
C SER A 344 -18.49 -8.74 18.20
N ASP A 345 -19.21 -8.44 19.29
CA ASP A 345 -20.66 -8.36 19.26
C ASP A 345 -21.13 -7.32 18.23
N GLY A 346 -22.12 -7.69 17.39
CA GLY A 346 -22.69 -6.78 16.40
C GLY A 346 -21.84 -6.57 15.14
N ASN A 347 -20.97 -7.52 14.79
CA ASN A 347 -20.18 -7.46 13.56
C ASN A 347 -21.08 -7.20 12.32
N PRO A 348 -20.83 -6.13 11.54
CA PRO A 348 -21.69 -5.72 10.42
C PRO A 348 -21.73 -6.72 9.26
N THR A 349 -20.82 -7.70 9.24
CA THR A 349 -20.74 -8.70 8.17
C THR A 349 -21.50 -9.99 8.48
N GLU A 350 -21.99 -10.22 9.71
CA GLU A 350 -22.53 -11.50 10.19
C GLU A 350 -23.49 -12.19 9.19
N ASP A 351 -24.42 -11.42 8.61
CA ASP A 351 -25.47 -11.91 7.71
C ASP A 351 -25.09 -11.95 6.22
N THR A 352 -23.80 -11.78 5.90
CA THR A 352 -23.33 -11.58 4.52
C THR A 352 -22.64 -12.79 3.91
N LYS A 353 -22.73 -12.87 2.58
CA LYS A 353 -21.88 -13.77 1.78
C LYS A 353 -21.28 -12.98 0.64
N THR A 354 -20.02 -13.25 0.34
CA THR A 354 -19.27 -12.52 -0.68
C THR A 354 -18.64 -13.50 -1.65
N TYR A 355 -18.77 -13.21 -2.94
CA TYR A 355 -18.11 -13.94 -4.01
C TYR A 355 -17.29 -12.96 -4.84
N VAL A 356 -16.02 -13.31 -5.07
CA VAL A 356 -15.07 -12.47 -5.79
C VAL A 356 -14.46 -13.26 -6.92
N ALA A 357 -14.31 -12.63 -8.09
CA ALA A 357 -13.50 -13.12 -9.18
C ALA A 357 -12.69 -11.97 -9.79
N LEU A 358 -11.37 -12.14 -9.88
CA LEU A 358 -10.47 -11.15 -10.47
C LEU A 358 -9.59 -11.79 -11.54
N ALA A 359 -9.25 -11.02 -12.57
CA ALA A 359 -8.21 -11.33 -13.53
C ALA A 359 -7.27 -10.13 -13.65
N ARG A 360 -6.03 -10.31 -13.22
CA ARG A 360 -4.96 -9.29 -13.24
C ARG A 360 -3.97 -9.61 -14.36
N CYS A 361 -3.57 -8.60 -15.11
CA CYS A 361 -2.55 -8.67 -16.14
C CYS A 361 -1.43 -7.67 -15.81
N PHE A 362 -0.23 -8.18 -15.54
CA PHE A 362 0.95 -7.37 -15.28
C PHE A 362 1.50 -6.84 -16.60
N VAL A 363 1.42 -5.52 -16.79
CA VAL A 363 1.99 -4.82 -17.94
C VAL A 363 3.47 -4.55 -17.71
N ASP A 364 3.81 -4.22 -16.46
CA ASP A 364 5.15 -4.08 -15.92
C ASP A 364 5.13 -4.54 -14.45
N ASP A 365 6.25 -4.45 -13.75
CA ASP A 365 6.37 -4.85 -12.34
C ASP A 365 5.53 -3.94 -11.43
N ASP A 366 5.48 -2.65 -11.73
CA ASP A 366 4.72 -1.65 -10.95
C ASP A 366 3.42 -1.20 -11.65
N TRP A 367 3.02 -1.86 -12.75
CA TRP A 367 1.80 -1.53 -13.50
C TRP A 367 1.01 -2.78 -13.89
N TRP A 368 -0.25 -2.86 -13.45
CA TRP A 368 -1.17 -3.91 -13.84
C TRP A 368 -2.56 -3.39 -14.23
N LEU A 369 -3.27 -4.24 -14.96
CA LEU A 369 -4.67 -4.08 -15.31
C LEU A 369 -5.47 -5.18 -14.60
N THR A 370 -6.63 -4.85 -14.04
CA THR A 370 -7.50 -5.83 -13.38
C THR A 370 -8.91 -5.75 -13.94
N ALA A 371 -9.53 -6.88 -14.22
CA ALA A 371 -10.97 -7.00 -14.40
C ALA A 371 -11.55 -7.74 -13.19
N TYR A 372 -12.69 -7.28 -12.66
CA TYR A 372 -13.27 -7.88 -11.47
C TYR A 372 -14.78 -8.04 -11.53
N ALA A 373 -15.25 -9.01 -10.76
CA ALA A 373 -16.63 -9.20 -10.39
C ALA A 373 -16.71 -9.45 -8.89
N LEU A 374 -17.58 -8.71 -8.19
CA LEU A 374 -17.89 -8.94 -6.79
C LEU A 374 -19.40 -9.02 -6.63
N ALA A 375 -19.89 -10.08 -6.00
CA ALA A 375 -21.29 -10.22 -5.64
C ALA A 375 -21.39 -10.38 -4.13
N ARG A 376 -22.27 -9.60 -3.51
CA ARG A 376 -22.63 -9.74 -2.10
C ARG A 376 -24.10 -10.16 -1.98
N GLU A 377 -24.35 -11.08 -1.07
CA GLU A 377 -25.68 -11.43 -0.58
C GLU A 377 -25.79 -11.00 0.89
N ASP A 378 -26.95 -10.52 1.31
CA ASP A 378 -27.20 -10.04 2.67
C ASP A 378 -28.58 -10.51 3.12
N THR A 379 -28.61 -11.32 4.18
CA THR A 379 -29.86 -11.89 4.69
C THR A 379 -30.56 -11.01 5.74
N ALA A 380 -29.97 -9.86 6.11
CA ALA A 380 -30.58 -8.89 7.00
C ALA A 380 -31.72 -8.10 6.32
N ALA A 381 -32.47 -7.33 7.11
CA ALA A 381 -33.56 -6.49 6.61
C ALA A 381 -33.11 -5.39 5.62
N ARG A 382 -31.82 -5.08 5.59
CA ARG A 382 -31.22 -4.10 4.67
C ARG A 382 -31.04 -4.66 3.25
N ASP A 383 -31.09 -6.00 3.10
CA ASP A 383 -31.00 -6.73 1.83
C ASP A 383 -30.02 -6.10 0.83
N PHE A 384 -28.83 -5.72 1.31
CA PHE A 384 -27.83 -5.01 0.54
C PHE A 384 -27.02 -5.98 -0.31
N GLU A 385 -27.44 -6.14 -1.57
CA GLU A 385 -26.93 -7.18 -2.47
C GLU A 385 -26.35 -6.59 -3.77
N PRO A 386 -25.24 -5.82 -3.71
CA PRO A 386 -24.59 -5.30 -4.91
C PRO A 386 -23.84 -6.41 -5.67
N LEU A 387 -23.97 -6.36 -6.99
CA LEU A 387 -23.09 -6.97 -7.99
C LEU A 387 -22.28 -5.84 -8.64
N LEU A 388 -20.98 -5.83 -8.35
CA LEU A 388 -20.01 -4.94 -8.97
C LEU A 388 -19.29 -5.64 -10.11
N LEU A 389 -19.15 -4.93 -11.23
CA LEU A 389 -18.35 -5.34 -12.37
C LEU A 389 -17.49 -4.17 -12.80
N GLY A 390 -16.19 -4.37 -12.95
CA GLY A 390 -15.30 -3.25 -13.26
C GLY A 390 -13.95 -3.62 -13.84
N LEU A 391 -13.25 -2.56 -14.22
CA LEU A 391 -11.91 -2.57 -14.79
C LEU A 391 -11.05 -1.57 -14.02
N ARG A 392 -9.80 -1.95 -13.75
CA ARG A 392 -8.80 -1.13 -13.07
C ARG A 392 -7.52 -1.09 -13.90
N SER A 393 -6.86 0.05 -13.91
CA SER A 393 -5.45 0.21 -14.27
C SER A 393 -4.75 0.90 -13.12
N PHE A 394 -3.69 0.31 -12.60
CA PHE A 394 -2.99 0.85 -11.45
C PHE A 394 -1.49 0.77 -11.67
N ALA A 395 -0.81 1.90 -11.47
CA ALA A 395 0.64 1.96 -11.52
C ALA A 395 1.20 2.78 -10.35
N ARG A 396 2.17 2.21 -9.63
CA ARG A 396 2.74 2.83 -8.43
C ARG A 396 4.26 2.72 -8.41
N PRO A 397 4.96 3.33 -9.37
CA PRO A 397 6.41 3.27 -9.42
C PRO A 397 7.03 3.95 -8.21
N TYR A 398 8.24 3.53 -7.83
CA TYR A 398 8.96 4.12 -6.72
C TYR A 398 9.22 5.63 -6.90
N ARG A 399 9.67 6.04 -8.08
CA ARG A 399 9.86 7.43 -8.51
C ARG A 399 9.09 7.72 -9.80
N GLY A 400 8.79 8.99 -10.04
CA GLY A 400 8.14 9.43 -11.27
C GLY A 400 6.61 9.31 -11.23
N LEU A 401 6.01 9.07 -12.39
CA LEU A 401 4.57 9.14 -12.59
C LEU A 401 3.89 7.79 -12.33
N GLY A 402 3.03 7.73 -11.32
CA GLY A 402 2.04 6.68 -11.11
C GLY A 402 0.62 7.14 -11.45
N HIS A 403 -0.30 6.19 -11.50
CA HIS A 403 -1.72 6.45 -11.74
C HIS A 403 -2.62 5.41 -11.09
N TRP A 404 -3.88 5.77 -10.91
CA TRP A 404 -4.97 4.83 -10.70
C TRP A 404 -6.11 5.21 -11.63
N ALA A 405 -6.81 4.21 -12.15
CA ALA A 405 -8.00 4.40 -12.96
C ALA A 405 -8.94 3.21 -12.76
N GLU A 406 -10.14 3.50 -12.27
CA GLU A 406 -11.21 2.56 -11.97
C GLU A 406 -12.41 2.92 -12.84
N LEU A 407 -13.06 1.90 -13.40
CA LEU A 407 -14.36 2.00 -14.06
C LEU A 407 -15.23 0.88 -13.54
N ALA A 408 -16.41 1.19 -13.02
CA ALA A 408 -17.28 0.20 -12.42
C ALA A 408 -18.75 0.41 -12.78
N MET A 409 -19.51 -0.66 -12.70
CA MET A 409 -20.96 -0.64 -12.66
C MET A 409 -21.46 -1.48 -11.49
N ALA A 410 -22.52 -1.01 -10.85
CA ALA A 410 -23.20 -1.68 -9.75
C ALA A 410 -24.62 -2.03 -10.18
N ARG A 411 -25.05 -3.25 -9.86
CA ARG A 411 -26.44 -3.72 -10.01
C ARG A 411 -26.89 -4.46 -8.76
N GLY A 412 -28.17 -4.50 -8.45
CA GLY A 412 -28.67 -5.28 -7.32
C GLY A 412 -29.84 -4.59 -6.64
N HIS A 413 -29.94 -4.74 -5.33
CA HIS A 413 -30.93 -4.04 -4.52
C HIS A 413 -30.42 -3.71 -3.13
N ALA A 414 -31.10 -2.77 -2.48
CA ALA A 414 -30.87 -2.33 -1.11
C ALA A 414 -32.16 -1.74 -0.52
N ALA A 415 -32.57 -2.22 0.65
CA ALA A 415 -33.76 -1.77 1.37
C ALA A 415 -35.02 -1.61 0.47
N GLY A 416 -35.24 -2.56 -0.44
CA GLY A 416 -36.36 -2.53 -1.39
C GLY A 416 -36.25 -1.53 -2.56
N ARG A 417 -35.06 -0.98 -2.83
CA ARG A 417 -34.74 -0.15 -4.00
C ARG A 417 -33.69 -0.83 -4.88
N ASP A 418 -33.69 -0.54 -6.17
CA ASP A 418 -32.73 -1.11 -7.12
C ASP A 418 -31.37 -0.38 -7.03
N ILE A 419 -30.28 -1.12 -7.09
CA ILE A 419 -28.95 -0.55 -7.39
C ILE A 419 -28.76 -0.66 -8.91
N ASP A 420 -28.49 0.46 -9.57
CA ASP A 420 -28.15 0.52 -11.01
C ASP A 420 -27.45 1.84 -11.33
N GLY A 421 -26.12 1.79 -11.34
CA GLY A 421 -25.30 2.96 -11.61
C GLY A 421 -23.87 2.62 -11.99
N ARG A 422 -23.13 3.67 -12.35
CA ARG A 422 -21.74 3.58 -12.76
C ARG A 422 -20.86 4.46 -11.88
N ALA A 423 -19.60 4.09 -11.76
CA ALA A 423 -18.60 4.90 -11.11
C ALA A 423 -17.29 4.89 -11.88
N PHE A 424 -16.49 5.92 -11.62
CA PHE A 424 -15.09 5.93 -11.96
C PHE A 424 -14.28 6.67 -10.92
N ASP A 425 -13.03 6.28 -10.75
CA ASP A 425 -12.04 6.97 -9.91
C ASP A 425 -10.72 7.00 -10.66
N VAL A 426 -10.25 8.19 -11.01
CA VAL A 426 -9.04 8.38 -11.79
C VAL A 426 -8.13 9.38 -11.11
N GLY A 427 -6.83 9.10 -11.15
CA GLY A 427 -5.85 10.07 -10.69
C GLY A 427 -4.43 9.71 -11.07
N VAL A 428 -3.57 10.69 -10.83
CA VAL A 428 -2.14 10.63 -11.10
C VAL A 428 -1.39 11.03 -9.84
N LEU A 429 -0.23 10.43 -9.65
CA LEU A 429 0.71 10.81 -8.61
C LEU A 429 2.10 10.96 -9.20
N TYR A 430 2.85 11.96 -8.76
CA TYR A 430 4.22 12.16 -9.18
C TYR A 430 5.12 12.29 -7.96
N ARG A 431 6.10 11.39 -7.86
CA ARG A 431 7.13 11.44 -6.81
C ARG A 431 8.39 12.04 -7.39
N LEU A 432 8.74 13.22 -6.90
CA LEU A 432 9.93 13.96 -7.33
C LEU A 432 11.17 13.38 -6.67
N ASP A 433 12.25 13.34 -7.45
CA ASP A 433 13.58 13.07 -6.94
C ASP A 433 14.17 14.37 -6.39
N GLY A 434 14.42 14.42 -5.09
CA GLY A 434 14.88 15.63 -4.41
C GLY A 434 14.84 15.51 -2.88
N PRO A 435 15.40 16.52 -2.17
CA PRO A 435 15.33 16.56 -0.71
C PRO A 435 13.88 16.50 -0.25
N LEU A 436 13.61 15.73 0.80
CA LEU A 436 12.27 15.45 1.32
C LEU A 436 11.37 14.59 0.41
N ARG A 437 11.84 14.11 -0.75
CA ARG A 437 11.09 13.25 -1.69
C ARG A 437 9.62 13.71 -1.88
N PRO A 438 9.37 14.94 -2.37
CA PRO A 438 8.02 15.47 -2.43
C PRO A 438 7.15 14.67 -3.39
N THR A 439 5.89 14.49 -3.02
CA THR A 439 4.87 13.79 -3.79
C THR A 439 3.69 14.72 -4.03
N ILE A 440 3.17 14.71 -5.26
CA ILE A 440 1.95 15.44 -5.62
C ILE A 440 0.99 14.45 -6.25
N ALA A 441 -0.26 14.41 -5.81
CA ALA A 441 -1.30 13.62 -6.44
C ALA A 441 -2.55 14.46 -6.73
N LEU A 442 -3.21 14.15 -7.84
CA LEU A 442 -4.47 14.76 -8.26
C LEU A 442 -5.43 13.65 -8.67
N GLY A 443 -6.64 13.68 -8.13
CA GLY A 443 -7.66 12.67 -8.38
C GLY A 443 -9.04 13.27 -8.59
N TYR A 444 -9.88 12.54 -9.32
CA TYR A 444 -11.31 12.79 -9.40
C TYR A 444 -12.07 11.47 -9.39
N ALA A 445 -12.97 11.33 -8.43
CA ALA A 445 -13.86 10.19 -8.29
C ALA A 445 -15.31 10.62 -8.47
N TYR A 446 -16.11 9.74 -9.05
CA TYR A 446 -17.52 9.99 -9.32
C TYR A 446 -18.32 8.70 -9.20
N GLY A 447 -19.37 8.71 -8.37
CA GLY A 447 -20.40 7.68 -8.28
C GLY A 447 -21.75 8.23 -8.71
N GLU A 448 -22.33 7.66 -9.77
CA GLU A 448 -23.61 8.09 -10.35
C GLU A 448 -24.72 8.09 -9.31
N GLY A 449 -25.43 9.21 -9.19
CA GLY A 449 -26.64 9.33 -8.39
C GLY A 449 -27.91 9.06 -9.18
N ARG A 450 -29.03 9.04 -8.49
CA ARG A 450 -30.38 8.97 -9.08
C ARG A 450 -31.30 9.95 -8.37
N ASP A 451 -32.43 10.24 -9.01
CA ASP A 451 -33.54 10.96 -8.39
C ASP A 451 -33.95 10.25 -7.08
N PRO A 452 -33.91 10.94 -5.91
CA PRO A 452 -34.33 10.36 -4.63
C PRO A 452 -35.76 9.79 -4.66
N GLY A 453 -36.65 10.38 -5.47
CA GLY A 453 -38.02 9.88 -5.66
C GLY A 453 -38.15 8.68 -6.61
N GLY A 454 -37.07 8.28 -7.27
CA GLY A 454 -37.02 7.17 -8.23
C GLY A 454 -36.99 5.79 -7.57
N ALA A 455 -36.90 4.75 -8.40
CA ALA A 455 -36.84 3.35 -7.94
C ALA A 455 -35.41 2.86 -7.61
N SER A 456 -34.38 3.65 -7.91
CA SER A 456 -32.98 3.24 -7.81
C SER A 456 -32.13 4.22 -7.01
N ASP A 457 -31.08 3.71 -6.38
CA ASP A 457 -30.09 4.47 -5.61
C ASP A 457 -28.87 4.92 -6.44
N GLY A 458 -28.76 4.48 -7.70
CA GLY A 458 -27.58 4.72 -8.52
C GLY A 458 -26.45 3.75 -8.21
N PHE A 459 -25.22 4.25 -8.24
CA PHE A 459 -24.03 3.46 -7.92
C PHE A 459 -23.85 3.35 -6.40
N ARG A 460 -23.48 2.16 -5.94
CA ARG A 460 -23.15 1.84 -4.55
C ARG A 460 -21.91 0.95 -4.56
N GLN A 461 -21.03 1.10 -3.56
CA GLN A 461 -19.88 0.22 -3.37
C GLN A 461 -20.32 -1.10 -2.72
N SER A 462 -19.37 -1.99 -2.43
CA SER A 462 -19.65 -3.35 -1.92
C SER A 462 -20.20 -3.37 -0.48
N GLY A 463 -20.00 -2.27 0.24
CA GLY A 463 -20.17 -2.17 1.70
C GLY A 463 -19.15 -2.99 2.48
N LEU A 464 -18.02 -3.33 1.86
CA LEU A 464 -16.85 -3.97 2.46
C LEU A 464 -15.58 -3.13 2.26
N GLN A 465 -15.66 -2.05 1.50
CA GLN A 465 -14.56 -1.12 1.23
C GLN A 465 -14.20 -0.30 2.46
N ASP A 466 -12.95 0.13 2.55
CA ASP A 466 -12.48 1.10 3.55
C ASP A 466 -12.09 2.45 2.92
N ASN A 467 -11.96 2.49 1.59
CA ASN A 467 -11.53 3.66 0.81
C ASN A 467 -10.22 4.27 1.34
N ASN A 468 -9.27 3.41 1.68
CA ASN A 468 -8.03 3.77 2.33
C ASN A 468 -6.82 3.33 1.49
N ALA A 469 -5.81 4.20 1.39
CA ALA A 469 -4.62 3.97 0.58
C ALA A 469 -3.49 4.92 0.96
N LYS A 470 -2.30 4.66 0.38
CA LYS A 470 -1.14 5.54 0.50
C LYS A 470 -0.92 6.30 -0.80
N PHE A 471 -0.79 7.63 -0.76
CA PHE A 471 -0.30 8.41 -1.91
C PHE A 471 1.24 8.31 -2.03
N GLY A 472 1.94 8.93 -1.07
CA GLY A 472 3.41 8.90 -0.96
C GLY A 472 3.93 8.67 0.46
N GLY A 473 3.05 8.69 1.46
CA GLY A 473 3.37 8.49 2.87
C GLY A 473 3.78 7.07 3.26
N VAL A 474 4.20 6.92 4.52
CA VAL A 474 4.45 5.62 5.14
C VAL A 474 3.18 5.03 5.77
N THR A 475 2.20 5.86 6.09
CA THR A 475 0.87 5.48 6.59
C THR A 475 -0.19 5.63 5.50
N SER A 476 -1.26 4.83 5.60
CA SER A 476 -2.45 4.98 4.76
C SER A 476 -3.38 6.05 5.35
N LEU A 477 -4.31 6.53 4.52
CA LEU A 477 -5.34 7.50 4.85
C LEU A 477 -6.61 7.23 4.03
N LYS A 478 -7.76 7.66 4.55
CA LYS A 478 -9.06 7.66 3.86
C LYS A 478 -9.00 8.62 2.68
N TYR A 479 -8.87 8.11 1.47
CA TYR A 479 -8.59 8.97 0.30
C TYR A 479 -9.81 9.74 -0.23
N TYR A 480 -10.97 9.60 0.41
CA TYR A 480 -12.14 10.46 0.23
C TYR A 480 -12.44 11.35 1.44
N GLY A 481 -11.51 11.50 2.40
CA GLY A 481 -11.65 12.33 3.59
C GLY A 481 -11.72 11.51 4.86
N GLU A 482 -11.01 11.96 5.90
CA GLU A 482 -10.97 11.34 7.24
C GLU A 482 -12.20 11.72 8.08
N VAL A 483 -12.73 12.94 7.88
CA VAL A 483 -13.90 13.48 8.59
C VAL A 483 -15.20 13.20 7.83
N PHE A 484 -15.24 13.43 6.52
CA PHE A 484 -16.48 13.15 5.78
C PHE A 484 -16.70 11.65 5.58
N GLU A 485 -15.61 10.92 5.31
CA GLU A 485 -15.55 9.47 5.07
C GLU A 485 -16.71 8.92 4.19
N PRO A 486 -16.93 9.46 2.98
CA PRO A 486 -18.09 9.07 2.19
C PRO A 486 -17.87 7.75 1.45
N GLU A 487 -18.94 6.94 1.36
CA GLU A 487 -19.12 6.00 0.27
C GLU A 487 -19.21 6.78 -1.07
N LEU A 488 -18.58 6.28 -2.13
CA LEU A 488 -18.69 6.86 -3.46
C LEU A 488 -20.07 6.58 -4.06
N ALA A 489 -21.10 7.30 -3.64
CA ALA A 489 -22.48 7.14 -4.09
C ALA A 489 -23.21 8.48 -4.16
N ASN A 490 -23.77 8.83 -5.34
CA ASN A 490 -24.35 10.16 -5.61
C ASN A 490 -23.35 11.31 -5.31
N LEU A 491 -22.09 11.12 -5.66
CA LEU A 491 -20.99 11.96 -5.19
C LEU A 491 -19.90 12.10 -6.25
N GLY A 492 -19.43 13.33 -6.45
CA GLY A 492 -18.15 13.65 -7.07
C GLY A 492 -17.17 14.18 -6.03
N VAL A 493 -15.94 13.65 -6.04
CA VAL A 493 -14.85 14.04 -5.14
C VAL A 493 -13.65 14.50 -5.97
N THR A 494 -13.17 15.71 -5.75
CA THR A 494 -11.89 16.17 -6.32
C THR A 494 -10.84 16.20 -5.23
N THR A 495 -9.71 15.52 -5.45
CA THR A 495 -8.64 15.36 -4.46
C THR A 495 -7.34 15.98 -4.94
N LEU A 496 -6.68 16.76 -4.10
CA LEU A 496 -5.28 17.18 -4.24
C LEU A 496 -4.50 16.72 -3.01
N ALA A 497 -3.46 15.92 -3.21
CA ALA A 497 -2.57 15.49 -2.13
C ALA A 497 -1.15 16.00 -2.34
N LEU A 498 -0.53 16.48 -1.27
CA LEU A 498 0.85 16.95 -1.21
C LEU A 498 1.55 16.21 -0.07
N GLY A 499 2.57 15.43 -0.40
CA GLY A 499 3.32 14.61 0.56
C GLY A 499 4.80 14.94 0.58
N ILE A 500 5.44 14.74 1.73
CA ILE A 500 6.90 14.71 1.88
C ILE A 500 7.32 13.52 2.72
N ARG A 501 8.52 13.01 2.42
CA ARG A 501 9.22 11.98 3.19
C ARG A 501 10.63 12.48 3.56
N PRO A 502 10.76 13.35 4.58
CA PRO A 502 12.05 13.89 5.04
C PRO A 502 13.08 12.82 5.40
N THR A 503 12.61 11.70 5.94
CA THR A 503 13.43 10.51 6.23
C THR A 503 12.65 9.27 5.79
N PRO A 504 13.32 8.14 5.51
CA PRO A 504 12.62 6.89 5.19
C PRO A 504 11.55 6.46 6.21
N SER A 505 11.75 6.84 7.47
CA SER A 505 10.90 6.52 8.61
C SER A 505 9.78 7.51 8.89
N PHE A 506 9.73 8.65 8.19
CA PHE A 506 8.79 9.72 8.50
C PHE A 506 8.15 10.28 7.23
N SER A 507 6.81 10.42 7.24
CA SER A 507 6.07 11.15 6.21
C SER A 507 5.13 12.17 6.80
N ALA A 508 4.83 13.18 5.99
CA ALA A 508 3.75 14.12 6.22
C ALA A 508 2.98 14.30 4.91
N ASP A 509 1.66 14.11 4.94
CA ASP A 509 0.77 14.22 3.80
C ASP A 509 -0.34 15.22 4.13
N LEU A 510 -0.55 16.21 3.26
CA LEU A 510 -1.68 17.15 3.29
C LEU A 510 -2.61 16.80 2.13
N VAL A 511 -3.86 16.49 2.43
CA VAL A 511 -4.87 16.12 1.44
C VAL A 511 -6.01 17.11 1.49
N LEU A 512 -6.47 17.55 0.33
CA LEU A 512 -7.58 18.49 0.18
C LEU A 512 -8.65 17.85 -0.71
N HIS A 513 -9.89 17.92 -0.25
CA HIS A 513 -11.05 17.40 -0.97
C HIS A 513 -12.09 18.48 -1.22
N THR A 514 -12.82 18.36 -2.32
CA THR A 514 -14.09 19.06 -2.53
C THR A 514 -15.15 18.08 -2.96
N TYR A 515 -16.37 18.27 -2.45
CA TYR A 515 -17.45 17.29 -2.54
C TYR A 515 -18.69 17.89 -3.19
N ARG A 516 -19.26 17.18 -4.15
CA ARG A 516 -20.47 17.62 -4.84
C ARG A 516 -21.42 16.47 -5.11
N GLN A 517 -22.70 16.63 -4.78
CA GLN A 517 -23.75 15.70 -5.18
C GLN A 517 -23.95 15.71 -6.70
N ASP A 518 -24.12 14.52 -7.27
CA ASP A 518 -24.55 14.36 -8.67
C ASP A 518 -26.03 14.74 -8.84
N TYR A 519 -26.87 14.21 -7.94
CA TYR A 519 -28.27 14.53 -7.77
C TYR A 519 -28.54 15.13 -6.40
N LEU A 520 -29.33 16.20 -6.38
CA LEU A 520 -29.74 16.86 -5.15
C LEU A 520 -30.56 15.89 -4.28
N SER A 521 -30.06 15.60 -3.08
CA SER A 521 -30.67 14.64 -2.17
C SER A 521 -30.54 15.11 -0.73
N ALA A 522 -31.59 14.94 0.06
CA ALA A 522 -31.57 15.17 1.51
C ALA A 522 -31.04 13.95 2.31
N SER A 523 -30.35 13.04 1.62
CA SER A 523 -29.80 11.81 2.18
C SER A 523 -28.48 11.50 1.50
N LEU A 524 -27.53 11.04 2.31
CA LEU A 524 -26.24 10.51 1.88
C LEU A 524 -26.19 9.03 2.27
N PHE A 525 -25.49 8.24 1.46
CA PHE A 525 -25.14 6.88 1.84
C PHE A 525 -23.88 6.92 2.72
N ALA A 526 -23.64 5.82 3.46
CA ALA A 526 -22.58 5.63 4.46
C ALA A 526 -21.49 6.74 4.48
N ASN A 527 -21.53 7.56 5.53
CA ASN A 527 -20.60 8.65 5.83
C ASN A 527 -20.63 8.88 7.34
N ASP A 528 -19.62 9.55 7.88
CA ASP A 528 -19.50 9.73 9.33
C ASP A 528 -20.08 11.05 9.86
N LEU A 529 -20.63 11.90 8.97
CA LEU A 529 -21.38 13.08 9.39
C LEU A 529 -22.75 12.68 9.95
N ARG A 530 -23.11 13.32 11.06
CA ARG A 530 -24.41 13.23 11.73
C ARG A 530 -25.35 14.35 11.28
N ALA A 531 -25.06 14.97 10.15
CA ALA A 531 -25.87 15.98 9.49
C ALA A 531 -26.46 15.44 8.18
N ARG A 532 -27.56 16.04 7.72
CA ARG A 532 -28.18 15.68 6.44
C ARG A 532 -28.16 16.89 5.52
N PRO A 533 -27.90 16.69 4.22
CA PRO A 533 -28.08 17.78 3.27
C PRO A 533 -29.55 18.21 3.19
N ASN A 534 -29.79 19.42 2.71
CA ASN A 534 -31.10 20.02 2.51
C ASN A 534 -31.78 19.59 1.19
N GLY A 535 -31.05 18.94 0.28
CA GLY A 535 -31.56 18.49 -1.02
C GLY A 535 -31.87 19.61 -2.01
N THR A 536 -31.32 20.81 -1.80
CA THR A 536 -31.55 21.99 -2.67
C THR A 536 -30.28 22.49 -3.34
N HIS A 537 -29.10 22.09 -2.87
CA HIS A 537 -27.81 22.46 -3.43
C HIS A 537 -26.87 21.25 -3.50
N ALA A 538 -25.97 21.27 -4.49
CA ALA A 538 -25.10 20.13 -4.76
C ALA A 538 -23.77 20.19 -4.00
N ASP A 539 -23.31 21.39 -3.63
CA ASP A 539 -22.03 21.61 -2.94
C ASP A 539 -22.09 21.13 -1.49
N LEU A 540 -21.46 19.99 -1.22
CA LEU A 540 -21.38 19.41 0.12
C LEU A 540 -20.30 20.07 0.97
N GLY A 541 -19.31 20.72 0.35
CA GLY A 541 -18.23 21.40 1.06
C GLY A 541 -16.84 20.91 0.67
N TRP A 542 -15.89 21.15 1.56
CA TRP A 542 -14.49 20.80 1.37
C TRP A 542 -13.87 20.30 2.66
N GLU A 543 -12.75 19.60 2.52
CA GLU A 543 -12.03 19.03 3.66
C GLU A 543 -10.53 19.15 3.47
N ALA A 544 -9.82 19.29 4.59
CA ALA A 544 -8.38 19.28 4.65
C ALA A 544 -7.87 18.34 5.74
N ASP A 545 -7.03 17.40 5.34
CA ASP A 545 -6.46 16.37 6.22
C ASP A 545 -4.94 16.49 6.26
N LEU A 546 -4.38 16.48 7.45
CA LEU A 546 -2.95 16.38 7.70
C LEU A 546 -2.63 15.05 8.39
N VAL A 547 -1.86 14.22 7.71
CA VAL A 547 -1.47 12.90 8.19
C VAL A 547 0.04 12.84 8.38
N LEU A 548 0.48 12.55 9.60
CA LEU A 548 1.89 12.37 9.95
C LEU A 548 2.12 10.90 10.29
N GLY A 549 3.05 10.25 9.60
CA GLY A 549 3.44 8.87 9.85
C GLY A 549 4.88 8.79 10.31
N TRP A 550 5.14 8.05 11.38
CA TRP A 550 6.48 7.67 11.80
C TRP A 550 6.59 6.16 12.02
N ARG A 551 7.65 5.53 11.49
CA ARG A 551 7.91 4.10 11.62
C ARG A 551 9.39 3.85 11.92
N ARG A 552 9.67 3.16 13.01
CA ARG A 552 11.01 2.64 13.32
C ARG A 552 11.03 1.14 13.04
N GLU A 553 11.66 0.80 11.92
CA GLU A 553 11.76 -0.59 11.44
C GLU A 553 10.36 -1.24 11.41
N ARG A 554 10.26 -2.52 11.79
CA ARG A 554 9.01 -3.27 11.91
C ARG A 554 8.51 -3.39 13.35
N THR A 555 9.07 -2.62 14.28
CA THR A 555 8.84 -2.79 15.73
C THR A 555 8.05 -1.66 16.36
N MET A 556 8.03 -0.47 15.76
CA MET A 556 7.25 0.64 16.31
C MET A 556 6.72 1.56 15.22
N SER A 557 5.46 1.99 15.37
CA SER A 557 4.85 3.02 14.53
C SER A 557 4.09 4.03 15.38
N ALA A 558 4.04 5.27 14.90
CA ALA A 558 3.19 6.34 15.42
C ALA A 558 2.53 7.06 14.25
N GLU A 559 1.24 7.33 14.36
CA GLU A 559 0.40 7.95 13.33
C GLU A 559 -0.41 9.06 13.99
N LEU A 560 -0.45 10.24 13.36
CA LEU A 560 -1.30 11.36 13.76
C LEU A 560 -2.08 11.81 12.53
N THR A 561 -3.41 11.79 12.63
CA THR A 561 -4.34 12.29 11.61
C THR A 561 -5.11 13.46 12.18
N LEU A 562 -5.14 14.57 11.45
CA LEU A 562 -5.92 15.76 11.80
C LEU A 562 -6.78 16.12 10.60
N GLY A 563 -8.10 16.14 10.76
CA GLY A 563 -9.05 16.45 9.70
C GLY A 563 -9.93 17.64 10.04
N ARG A 564 -10.32 18.40 9.02
CA ARG A 564 -11.29 19.50 9.12
C ARG A 564 -12.21 19.49 7.91
N PHE A 565 -13.50 19.35 8.14
CA PHE A 565 -14.54 19.47 7.12
C PHE A 565 -15.32 20.78 7.30
N ASP A 566 -15.41 21.59 6.26
CA ASP A 566 -16.26 22.78 6.20
C ASP A 566 -17.46 22.51 5.28
N PRO A 567 -18.69 22.54 5.80
CA PRO A 567 -19.87 22.27 5.00
C PRO A 567 -20.14 23.33 3.93
N GLY A 568 -20.61 22.85 2.78
CA GLY A 568 -21.10 23.69 1.68
C GLY A 568 -22.59 24.00 1.80
N ALA A 569 -23.12 24.70 0.80
CA ALA A 569 -24.53 25.14 0.80
C ALA A 569 -25.56 24.00 0.70
N ALA A 570 -25.13 22.75 0.55
CA ALA A 570 -26.00 21.59 0.66
C ALA A 570 -26.40 21.31 2.11
N PHE A 571 -25.77 21.91 3.12
CA PHE A 571 -26.17 21.83 4.53
C PHE A 571 -26.84 23.13 4.97
N ASP A 572 -27.79 23.03 5.91
CA ASP A 572 -28.42 24.21 6.50
C ASP A 572 -27.58 24.81 7.62
N GLN A 573 -26.68 24.02 8.20
CA GLN A 573 -25.68 24.43 9.15
C GLN A 573 -24.33 24.68 8.47
N ASP A 574 -23.53 25.60 9.02
CA ASP A 574 -22.26 26.05 8.46
C ASP A 574 -21.05 25.88 9.40
N ASP A 575 -21.22 25.23 10.55
CA ASP A 575 -20.10 24.99 11.48
C ASP A 575 -19.19 23.85 10.99
N PRO A 576 -17.86 23.99 11.13
CA PRO A 576 -16.91 22.97 10.70
C PRO A 576 -16.89 21.77 11.65
N ALA A 577 -16.72 20.57 11.10
CA ALA A 577 -16.41 19.37 11.88
C ALA A 577 -14.90 19.13 11.94
N TRP A 578 -14.41 18.58 13.05
CA TRP A 578 -13.00 18.29 13.26
C TRP A 578 -12.78 16.86 13.75
N GLN A 579 -11.63 16.30 13.38
CA GLN A 579 -11.13 15.04 13.90
C GLN A 579 -9.64 15.14 14.24
N ALA A 580 -9.25 14.48 15.33
CA ALA A 580 -7.86 14.18 15.62
C ALA A 580 -7.73 12.72 16.09
N GLU A 581 -6.94 11.93 15.36
CA GLU A 581 -6.59 10.56 15.74
C GLU A 581 -5.08 10.47 15.99
N PHE A 582 -4.69 9.83 17.08
CA PHE A 582 -3.30 9.49 17.36
C PHE A 582 -3.16 8.03 17.77
N THR A 583 -2.40 7.28 16.99
CA THR A 583 -2.17 5.85 17.22
C THR A 583 -0.68 5.55 17.38
N VAL A 584 -0.32 4.74 18.38
CA VAL A 584 1.03 4.19 18.58
C VAL A 584 0.95 2.68 18.69
N ARG A 585 1.79 1.98 17.94
CA ARG A 585 1.86 0.51 17.96
C ARG A 585 3.30 0.06 18.20
N VAL A 586 3.45 -0.95 19.05
CA VAL A 586 4.73 -1.64 19.31
C VAL A 586 4.55 -3.11 18.98
N LYS A 587 5.44 -3.65 18.14
CA LYS A 587 5.41 -5.03 17.63
C LYS A 587 6.63 -5.80 18.12
N PHE A 588 6.45 -7.09 18.39
CA PHE A 588 7.51 -8.02 18.80
C PHE A 588 7.34 -9.40 18.17
#